data_AF-A0A117SH97-F1
#
_entry.id   AF-A0A117SH97-F1
#
_cell.length_a   1.000
_cell.length_b   1.000
_cell.length_c   1.000
_cell.angle_alpha   90.00
_cell.angle_beta   90.00
_cell.angle_gamma   90.00
#
_symmetry.space_group_name_H-M   'P 1'
#
loop_
_entity.id
_entity.type
_entity.pdbx_description
1 polymer ?
#
loop_
_entity_poly.entity_id
_entity_poly.type
_entity_poly.pdbx_seq_one_letter_code
_entity_poly.pdbx_strand_id
1 'polypeptide(L)' 'MLVAPHYEIPVMGPEFKLAEAYVPYQVLQKVYEPMKGLMKGTIFPELYRPYVKMKKDRED' A
#
# COMPACT_ATOMS: atom_id res chain seq x y z
N MET A 1 25.28 -13.42 16.50
CA MET A 1 23.90 -13.31 15.98
C MET A 1 23.03 -12.81 17.12
N LEU A 2 22.46 -11.62 17.00
CA LEU A 2 21.48 -11.13 17.98
C LEU A 2 20.18 -11.90 17.71
N VAL A 3 19.89 -12.90 18.54
CA VAL A 3 18.62 -13.62 18.52
C VAL A 3 17.56 -12.62 18.98
N ALA A 4 16.58 -12.32 18.13
CA ALA A 4 15.44 -11.50 18.52
C ALA A 4 14.80 -12.11 19.78
N PRO A 5 14.48 -11.31 20.81
CA PRO A 5 13.81 -11.84 21.99
C PRO A 5 12.53 -12.56 21.56
N HIS A 6 12.22 -13.68 22.23
CA HIS A 6 10.97 -14.41 22.02
C HIS A 6 9.81 -13.42 22.17
N TYR A 7 9.12 -13.15 21.07
CA TYR A 7 7.93 -12.29 21.07
C TYR A 7 6.72 -13.19 21.28
N GLU A 8 6.23 -13.26 22.52
CA GLU A 8 4.95 -13.90 22.80
C GLU A 8 3.83 -12.93 22.43
N ILE A 9 3.03 -13.30 21.43
CA ILE A 9 1.84 -12.53 21.06
C ILE A 9 0.90 -12.57 22.29
N PRO A 10 0.55 -11.42 22.89
CA PRO A 10 -0.32 -11.43 24.06
C PRO A 10 -1.67 -12.02 23.68
N VAL A 11 -2.16 -12.95 24.50
CA VAL A 11 -3.50 -13.53 24.33
C VAL A 11 -4.52 -12.43 24.60
N MET A 12 -5.15 -11.92 23.53
CA MET A 12 -6.22 -10.93 23.64
C MET A 12 -7.50 -11.63 24.12
N GLY A 13 -7.74 -11.57 25.43
CA GLY A 13 -8.94 -12.08 26.09
C GLY A 13 -10.21 -11.30 25.72
N PRO A 14 -11.39 -11.74 26.19
CA PRO A 14 -12.69 -11.16 25.83
C PRO A 14 -12.87 -9.69 26.25
N GLU A 15 -12.06 -9.21 27.19
CA GLU A 15 -11.97 -7.81 27.62
C GLU A 15 -11.26 -6.88 26.62
N PHE A 16 -10.52 -7.42 25.64
CA PHE A 16 -9.87 -6.62 24.62
C PHE A 16 -10.86 -6.21 23.53
N LYS A 17 -10.90 -4.91 23.25
CA LYS A 17 -11.68 -4.39 22.12
C LYS A 17 -10.95 -4.63 20.82
N LEU A 18 -11.70 -4.91 19.75
CA LEU A 18 -11.16 -4.94 18.40
C LEU A 18 -10.61 -3.55 18.04
N ALA A 19 -9.55 -3.53 17.24
CA ALA A 19 -9.05 -2.28 16.70
C ALA A 19 -10.11 -1.62 15.81
N GLU A 20 -10.44 -0.38 16.09
CA GLU A 20 -11.32 0.44 15.25
C GLU A 20 -10.43 1.33 14.37
N ALA A 21 -10.69 1.31 13.07
CA ALA A 21 -10.08 2.24 12.13
C ALA A 21 -11.15 3.19 11.60
N TYR A 22 -10.96 4.48 11.81
CA TYR A 22 -11.79 5.48 11.17
C TYR A 22 -11.40 5.60 9.70
N VAL A 23 -12.36 5.38 8.80
CA VAL A 23 -12.21 5.63 7.37
C VAL A 23 -12.94 6.93 7.03
N PRO A 24 -12.24 8.00 6.62
CA PRO A 24 -12.87 9.24 6.20
C PRO A 24 -13.80 9.02 5.00
N TYR A 25 -14.84 9.86 4.87
CA TYR A 25 -15.67 9.87 3.67
C TYR A 25 -14.83 10.16 2.43
N GLN A 26 -14.89 9.25 1.45
CA GLN A 26 -14.18 9.39 0.18
C GLN A 26 -15.14 9.88 -0.90
N VAL A 27 -14.78 10.97 -1.57
CA VAL A 27 -15.52 11.49 -2.74
C VAL A 27 -14.84 10.97 -3.99
N LEU A 28 -15.60 10.31 -4.88
CA LEU A 28 -15.07 9.85 -6.15
C LEU A 28 -14.73 11.04 -7.04
N GLN A 29 -13.44 11.21 -7.33
CA GLN A 29 -12.94 12.26 -8.21
C GLN A 29 -12.81 11.75 -9.66
N LYS A 30 -11.93 12.37 -10.44
CA LYS A 30 -11.62 11.96 -11.81
C LYS A 30 -10.97 10.59 -11.80
N VAL A 31 -11.49 9.69 -12.61
CA VAL A 31 -10.90 8.37 -12.84
C VAL A 31 -10.45 8.23 -14.30
N TYR A 32 -9.49 7.36 -14.54
CA TYR A 32 -9.15 6.94 -15.88
C TYR A 32 -10.27 6.09 -16.50
N GLU A 33 -10.37 6.12 -17.82
CA GLU A 33 -11.14 5.13 -18.56
C GLU A 33 -10.59 3.71 -18.32
N PRO A 34 -11.42 2.66 -18.43
CA PRO A 34 -11.06 1.30 -18.03
C PRO A 34 -9.74 0.80 -18.61
N MET A 35 -9.52 0.97 -19.92
CA MET A 35 -8.30 0.51 -20.58
C MET A 35 -7.05 1.23 -20.07
N LYS A 36 -7.16 2.53 -19.80
CA LYS A 36 -6.06 3.34 -19.29
C LYS A 36 -5.77 3.02 -17.82
N GLY A 37 -6.81 2.77 -17.02
CA GLY A 37 -6.67 2.33 -15.63
C GLY A 37 -5.97 0.98 -15.54
N LEU A 38 -6.37 0.02 -16.38
CA LEU A 38 -5.74 -1.29 -16.49
C LEU A 38 -4.24 -1.18 -16.84
N MET A 39 -3.89 -0.40 -17.86
CA MET A 39 -2.49 -0.20 -18.25
C MET A 39 -1.63 0.44 -17.15
N LYS A 40 -2.23 1.29 -16.32
CA LYS A 40 -1.52 2.01 -15.24
C LYS A 40 -1.48 1.24 -13.91
N GLY A 41 -2.31 0.21 -13.75
CA GLY A 41 -2.45 -0.53 -12.49
C GLY A 41 -3.28 0.21 -11.43
N THR A 42 -3.96 1.30 -11.79
CA THR A 42 -4.86 2.07 -10.92
C THR A 42 -5.81 2.90 -11.77
N ILE A 43 -7.07 3.03 -11.34
CA ILE A 43 -8.05 3.96 -11.96
C ILE A 43 -7.88 5.40 -11.47
N PHE A 44 -7.19 5.58 -10.34
CA PHE A 44 -7.03 6.86 -9.65
C PHE A 44 -5.74 7.54 -10.12
N PRO A 45 -5.82 8.68 -10.83
CA PRO A 45 -4.65 9.41 -11.32
C PRO A 45 -3.63 9.79 -10.23
N GLU A 46 -4.11 10.16 -9.06
CA GLU A 46 -3.31 10.56 -7.89
C GLU A 46 -2.48 9.41 -7.29
N LEU A 47 -2.86 8.16 -7.58
CA LEU A 47 -2.13 6.97 -7.14
C LEU A 47 -1.11 6.48 -8.18
N TYR A 48 -1.11 7.03 -9.39
CA TYR A 48 -0.20 6.59 -10.45
C TYR A 48 1.24 7.05 -10.17
N ARG A 49 2.10 6.13 -9.74
CA ARG A 49 3.53 6.37 -9.44
C ARG A 49 4.41 5.37 -10.19
N PRO A 50 4.76 5.62 -11.46
CA PRO A 50 5.61 4.71 -12.23
C PRO A 50 7.03 4.68 -11.65
N TYR A 51 7.64 3.50 -11.64
CA TYR A 51 9.05 3.37 -11.26
C TYR A 51 9.94 4.15 -12.23
N VAL A 52 10.87 4.94 -11.68
CA VAL A 52 11.89 5.60 -12.48
C VAL A 52 12.80 4.52 -13.06
N LYS A 53 12.93 4.46 -14.38
CA LYS A 53 13.93 3.59 -15.00
C LYS A 53 15.30 4.13 -14.62
N MET A 54 16.02 3.43 -13.75
CA MET A 54 17.46 3.65 -13.59
C MET A 54 18.08 3.49 -14.99
N LYS A 55 18.80 4.51 -15.45
CA LYS A 55 19.65 4.35 -16.63
C LYS A 55 20.66 3.28 -16.24
N LYS A 56 20.63 2.15 -16.94
CA LYS A 56 21.74 1.21 -16.88
C LYS A 56 22.86 1.93 -17.60
N ASP A 57 23.80 2.50 -16.84
CA ASP A 57 25.05 2.98 -17.42
C ASP A 57 25.63 1.77 -18.14
N ARG A 58 25.61 1.82 -19.47
CA ARG A 58 26.30 0.84 -20.28
C ARG A 58 27.79 1.12 -20.03
N GLU A 59 28.48 0.20 -19.37
CA GLU A 59 29.93 0.11 -19.53
C GLU A 59 30.16 -0.18 -21.02
N ASP A 60 30.66 0.83 -21.73
CA ASP A 60 31.25 0.74 -23.06
C ASP A 60 32.63 0.06 -22.96
#